data_AF-A0A413R494-F1
#
_entry.id   AF-A0A413R494-F1
#
_cell.length_a   1.000
_cell.length_b   1.000
_cell.length_c   1.000
_cell.angle_alpha   90.00
_cell.angle_beta   90.00
_cell.angle_gamma   90.00
#
_symmetry.space_group_name_H-M   'P 1'
#
loop_
_entity.id
_entity.type
_entity.pdbx_description
1 polymer ?
#
loop_
_entity_poly.entity_id
_entity_poly.type
_entity_poly.pdbx_seq_one_letter_code
_entity_poly.pdbx_strand_id
1 'polypeptide(L)'
;MELYHKIFKMNPDLTVYLDNPEPLVADCDEMLNHLTGARSMDELHEEKIAVLRDFYSVCSFDIKDADFPEPIGHFDSENEKTALIRKKILLQDTVQYLGRVYKKYHIFLYNKNGTLPIIQLDNCMIDYNEIYIRAMEDYVNSIINKKRHVIIASFALPSLIERGLGMNLQNRMLFKSIYRLLNMQELKRPLDDQEDKYIKIFLSNKDNNVLFNAKESYVMGKMYALFVSEEVLEPSMDNEMILTGVGHNKGRRLDRTLGALIKSDFAKKEILSEYMKIIDIIFCKLNIRNCIMHGLGETFDYLNIGIVAIMFQLLWDVAACEIFID
;
A
#
# COMPACT_ATOMS: atom_id res chain seq x y z
N MET A 1 8.06 10.63 -20.65
CA MET A 1 7.29 9.47 -21.13
C MET A 1 6.36 9.87 -22.27
N GLU A 2 6.42 9.15 -23.39
CA GLU A 2 5.52 9.29 -24.54
C GLU A 2 4.47 8.17 -24.50
N LEU A 3 3.18 8.52 -24.40
CA LEU A 3 2.10 7.52 -24.40
C LEU A 3 1.91 6.96 -25.80
N TYR A 4 1.71 5.65 -25.91
CA TYR A 4 1.55 4.96 -27.18
C TYR A 4 0.41 3.95 -27.16
N HIS A 5 -0.20 3.74 -28.32
CA HIS A 5 -1.33 2.82 -28.48
C HIS A 5 -0.89 1.36 -28.30
N LYS A 6 -1.36 0.69 -27.25
CA LYS A 6 -1.04 -0.71 -26.95
C LYS A 6 -1.99 -1.68 -27.64
N ILE A 7 -1.43 -2.74 -28.22
CA ILE A 7 -2.18 -3.81 -28.89
C ILE A 7 -1.97 -5.10 -28.10
N PHE A 8 -2.98 -5.49 -27.34
CA PHE A 8 -2.99 -6.79 -26.65
C PHE A 8 -3.54 -7.88 -27.58
N LYS A 9 -2.93 -9.06 -27.51
CA LYS A 9 -3.37 -10.26 -28.23
C LYS A 9 -3.50 -11.43 -27.27
N MET A 10 -4.28 -12.42 -27.68
CA MET A 10 -4.55 -13.62 -26.89
C MET A 10 -3.90 -14.84 -27.54
N ASN A 11 -3.19 -15.62 -26.73
CA ASN A 11 -2.63 -16.91 -27.11
C ASN A 11 -3.73 -17.99 -27.15
N PRO A 12 -3.48 -19.15 -27.79
CA PRO A 12 -4.41 -20.28 -27.78
C PRO A 12 -4.77 -20.80 -26.38
N ASP A 13 -3.91 -20.60 -25.39
CA ASP A 13 -4.11 -20.96 -23.98
C ASP A 13 -4.85 -19.86 -23.18
N LEU A 14 -5.43 -18.87 -23.87
CA LEU A 14 -6.15 -17.72 -23.31
C LEU A 14 -5.28 -16.73 -22.53
N THR A 15 -3.96 -16.91 -22.51
CA THR A 15 -3.06 -15.91 -21.92
C THR A 15 -2.97 -14.69 -22.83
N VAL A 16 -2.94 -13.50 -22.22
CA VAL A 16 -2.85 -12.23 -22.95
C VAL A 16 -1.41 -11.73 -22.94
N TYR A 17 -0.92 -11.29 -24.10
CA TYR A 17 0.39 -10.67 -24.28
C TYR A 17 0.28 -9.33 -25.03
N LEU A 18 1.30 -8.48 -24.88
CA LEU A 18 1.42 -7.22 -25.58
C LEU A 18 2.19 -7.43 -26.89
N ASP A 19 1.59 -7.08 -28.03
CA ASP A 19 2.14 -7.33 -29.37
C ASP A 19 3.20 -6.30 -29.79
N ASN A 20 3.11 -5.09 -29.26
CA ASN A 20 4.04 -3.97 -29.51
C ASN A 20 4.72 -3.48 -28.22
N PRO A 21 5.56 -4.32 -27.58
CA PRO A 21 6.14 -4.00 -26.27
C PRO A 21 7.29 -2.99 -26.32
N GLU A 22 7.84 -2.67 -27.48
CA GLU A 22 9.10 -1.93 -27.62
C GLU A 22 9.08 -0.55 -26.92
N PRO A 23 8.05 0.29 -27.10
CA PRO A 23 8.04 1.60 -26.43
C PRO A 23 7.92 1.46 -24.90
N LEU A 24 7.12 0.51 -24.41
CA LEU A 24 7.05 0.20 -22.97
C LEU A 24 8.40 -0.23 -22.39
N VAL A 25 9.19 -1.01 -23.14
CA VAL A 25 10.51 -1.42 -22.67
C VAL A 25 11.45 -0.22 -22.52
N ALA A 26 11.43 0.69 -23.49
CA ALA A 26 12.23 1.91 -23.44
C ALA A 26 11.82 2.80 -22.26
N ASP A 27 10.52 3.02 -22.06
CA ASP A 27 10.00 3.79 -20.93
C ASP A 27 10.41 3.18 -19.58
N CYS A 28 10.29 1.85 -19.45
CA CYS A 28 10.70 1.15 -18.23
C CYS A 28 12.20 1.29 -17.94
N ASP A 29 13.04 1.32 -18.98
CA ASP A 29 14.48 1.48 -18.85
C ASP A 29 14.85 2.92 -18.49
N GLU A 30 14.15 3.92 -19.03
CA GLU A 30 14.27 5.33 -18.64
C GLU A 30 13.96 5.50 -17.14
N MET A 31 12.79 5.00 -16.68
CA MET A 31 12.39 5.05 -15.28
C MET A 31 13.36 4.33 -14.33
N LEU A 32 13.90 3.21 -14.77
CA LEU A 32 14.92 2.51 -14.00
C LEU A 32 16.18 3.37 -13.86
N ASN A 33 16.59 4.09 -14.91
CA ASN A 33 17.75 4.98 -14.86
C ASN A 33 17.54 6.13 -13.87
N HIS A 34 16.32 6.67 -13.78
CA HIS A 34 15.95 7.65 -12.74
C HIS A 34 16.15 7.08 -11.33
N LEU A 35 15.53 5.94 -11.02
CA LEU A 35 15.63 5.31 -9.69
C LEU A 35 17.06 4.91 -9.32
N THR A 36 17.86 4.47 -10.29
CA THR A 36 19.24 4.01 -10.04
C THR A 36 20.27 5.15 -10.09
N GLY A 37 19.93 6.27 -10.72
CA GLY A 37 20.75 7.47 -10.86
C GLY A 37 20.65 8.45 -9.70
N ALA A 38 19.60 8.35 -8.88
CA ALA A 38 19.38 9.20 -7.71
C ALA A 38 20.60 9.20 -6.76
N ARG A 39 21.02 10.40 -6.33
CA ARG A 39 22.24 10.64 -5.55
C ARG A 39 21.96 10.89 -4.07
N SER A 40 20.71 11.17 -3.71
CA SER A 40 20.24 11.34 -2.33
C SER A 40 18.94 10.58 -2.08
N MET A 41 18.57 10.44 -0.81
CA MET A 41 17.27 9.86 -0.44
C MET A 41 16.10 10.75 -0.87
N ASP A 42 16.25 12.06 -0.80
CA ASP A 42 15.23 13.02 -1.24
C ASP A 42 15.01 12.92 -2.76
N GLU A 43 16.09 12.88 -3.55
CA GLU A 43 16.02 12.69 -5.01
C GLU A 43 15.40 11.34 -5.35
N LEU A 44 15.76 10.27 -4.64
CA LEU A 44 15.15 8.96 -4.84
C LEU A 44 13.64 8.99 -4.53
N HIS A 45 13.22 9.71 -3.50
CA HIS A 45 11.81 9.85 -3.15
C HIS A 45 11.03 10.59 -4.23
N GLU A 46 11.58 11.69 -4.76
CA GLU A 46 10.99 12.42 -5.89
C GLU A 46 10.87 11.55 -7.14
N GLU A 47 11.89 10.75 -7.45
CA GLU A 47 11.88 9.84 -8.60
C GLU A 47 10.87 8.70 -8.43
N LYS A 48 10.69 8.16 -7.21
CA LYS A 48 9.60 7.21 -6.92
C LYS A 48 8.24 7.83 -7.22
N ILE A 49 7.99 9.06 -6.76
CA ILE A 49 6.73 9.79 -7.02
C ILE A 49 6.54 9.99 -8.53
N ALA A 50 7.58 10.36 -9.27
CA ALA A 50 7.53 10.52 -10.72
C ALA A 50 7.13 9.22 -11.43
N VAL A 51 7.76 8.09 -11.07
CA VAL A 51 7.41 6.76 -11.59
C VAL A 51 5.93 6.42 -11.34
N LEU A 52 5.41 6.72 -10.15
CA LEU A 52 3.99 6.48 -9.84
C LEU A 52 3.04 7.39 -10.66
N ARG A 53 3.43 8.64 -10.90
CA ARG A 53 2.65 9.60 -11.71
C ARG A 53 2.60 9.20 -13.17
N ASP A 54 3.72 8.77 -13.72
CA ASP A 54 3.80 8.31 -15.10
C ASP A 54 3.02 7.01 -15.27
N PHE A 55 3.17 6.04 -14.37
CA PHE A 55 2.35 4.82 -14.35
C PHE A 55 0.85 5.13 -14.35
N TYR A 56 0.40 6.09 -13.53
CA TYR A 56 -1.01 6.47 -13.51
C TYR A 56 -1.48 7.06 -14.86
N SER A 57 -0.60 7.80 -15.54
CA SER A 57 -0.86 8.36 -16.86
C SER A 57 -1.00 7.25 -17.91
N VAL A 58 -0.13 6.24 -17.87
CA VAL A 58 -0.22 5.02 -18.69
C VAL A 58 -1.58 4.34 -18.49
N CYS A 59 -1.92 3.97 -17.25
CA CYS A 59 -3.19 3.27 -16.98
C CYS A 59 -4.41 4.09 -17.40
N SER A 60 -4.38 5.41 -17.22
CA SER A 60 -5.50 6.29 -17.59
C SER A 60 -5.69 6.41 -19.10
N PHE A 61 -4.60 6.30 -19.86
CA PHE A 61 -4.60 6.29 -21.31
C PHE A 61 -5.08 4.94 -21.85
N ASP A 62 -4.46 3.85 -21.41
CA ASP A 62 -4.71 2.51 -21.95
C ASP A 62 -6.12 1.98 -21.67
N ILE A 63 -6.72 2.34 -20.54
CA ILE A 63 -8.13 2.00 -20.24
C ILE A 63 -9.10 2.52 -21.32
N LYS A 64 -8.71 3.55 -22.07
CA LYS A 64 -9.53 4.18 -23.13
C LYS A 64 -9.07 3.81 -24.53
N ASP A 65 -7.77 3.65 -24.72
CA ASP A 65 -7.15 3.63 -26.04
C ASP A 65 -6.63 2.25 -26.45
N ALA A 66 -6.32 1.35 -25.52
CA ALA A 66 -5.70 0.08 -25.86
C ALA A 66 -6.64 -0.88 -26.58
N ASP A 67 -6.14 -1.55 -27.62
CA ASP A 67 -6.80 -2.67 -28.26
C ASP A 67 -6.66 -3.91 -27.36
N PHE A 68 -7.78 -4.50 -26.96
CA PHE A 68 -7.80 -5.68 -26.11
C PHE A 68 -8.62 -6.81 -26.74
N PRO A 69 -8.14 -8.07 -26.70
CA PRO A 69 -8.86 -9.18 -27.31
C PRO A 69 -10.22 -9.39 -26.64
N GLU A 70 -11.22 -9.70 -27.46
CA GLU A 70 -12.57 -10.03 -26.99
C GLU A 70 -12.51 -11.18 -25.97
N PRO A 71 -12.98 -10.99 -24.72
CA PRO A 71 -13.03 -12.05 -23.74
C PRO A 71 -13.96 -13.20 -24.18
N ILE A 72 -13.56 -14.45 -23.92
CA ILE A 72 -14.38 -15.63 -24.20
C ILE A 72 -15.17 -15.99 -22.95
N GLY A 73 -16.49 -16.11 -23.07
CA GLY A 73 -17.37 -16.52 -21.97
C GLY A 73 -18.78 -15.97 -22.10
N HIS A 74 -19.61 -16.27 -21.11
CA HIS A 74 -20.91 -15.64 -20.93
C HIS A 74 -20.77 -14.35 -20.13
N PHE A 75 -21.50 -13.31 -20.53
CA PHE A 75 -21.59 -12.03 -19.82
C PHE A 75 -23.07 -11.68 -19.68
N ASP A 76 -23.46 -11.24 -18.49
CA ASP A 76 -24.82 -10.78 -18.22
C ASP A 76 -25.10 -9.43 -18.91
N SER A 77 -24.04 -8.67 -19.22
CA SER A 77 -24.15 -7.39 -19.95
C SER A 77 -22.85 -6.94 -20.62
N GLU A 78 -22.96 -6.03 -21.61
CA GLU A 78 -21.80 -5.35 -22.20
C GLU A 78 -21.03 -4.50 -21.18
N ASN A 79 -21.70 -4.00 -20.14
CA ASN A 79 -21.06 -3.25 -19.06
C ASN A 79 -20.13 -4.13 -18.22
N GLU A 80 -20.56 -5.36 -17.93
CA GLU A 80 -19.76 -6.35 -17.23
C GLU A 80 -18.53 -6.73 -18.07
N LYS A 81 -18.72 -7.04 -19.35
CA LYS A 81 -17.64 -7.33 -20.30
C LYS A 81 -16.63 -6.17 -20.39
N THR A 82 -17.12 -4.94 -20.52
CA THR A 82 -16.28 -3.72 -20.55
C THR A 82 -15.51 -3.54 -19.24
N ALA A 83 -16.14 -3.77 -18.09
CA ALA A 83 -15.47 -3.71 -16.79
C ALA A 83 -14.37 -4.77 -16.66
N LEU A 84 -14.60 -5.99 -17.17
CA LEU A 84 -13.60 -7.05 -17.21
C LEU A 84 -12.40 -6.65 -18.08
N ILE A 85 -12.63 -6.15 -19.31
CA ILE A 85 -11.57 -5.70 -20.22
C ILE A 85 -10.71 -4.62 -19.55
N ARG A 86 -11.34 -3.59 -18.98
CA ARG A 86 -10.62 -2.52 -18.27
C ARG A 86 -9.80 -3.04 -17.11
N LYS A 87 -10.33 -4.00 -16.34
CA LYS A 87 -9.60 -4.65 -15.25
C LYS A 87 -8.39 -5.44 -15.78
N LYS A 88 -8.52 -6.12 -16.92
CA LYS A 88 -7.42 -6.88 -17.54
C LYS A 88 -6.33 -5.96 -18.08
N ILE A 89 -6.68 -4.86 -18.75
CA ILE A 89 -5.72 -3.83 -19.19
C ILE A 89 -4.95 -3.29 -17.99
N LEU A 90 -5.67 -2.85 -16.95
CA LEU A 90 -5.05 -2.33 -15.72
C LEU A 90 -4.08 -3.33 -15.08
N LEU A 91 -4.43 -4.61 -15.07
CA LEU A 91 -3.59 -5.68 -14.53
C LEU A 91 -2.33 -5.91 -15.37
N GLN A 92 -2.45 -5.85 -16.71
CA GLN A 92 -1.31 -5.94 -17.62
C GLN A 92 -0.37 -4.74 -17.43
N ASP A 93 -0.89 -3.52 -17.39
CA ASP A 93 -0.07 -2.33 -17.14
C ASP A 93 0.64 -2.40 -15.79
N THR A 94 -0.09 -2.78 -14.75
CA THR A 94 0.48 -2.93 -13.39
C THR A 94 1.71 -3.81 -13.40
N VAL A 95 1.66 -4.98 -14.05
CA VAL A 95 2.77 -5.94 -14.04
C VAL A 95 3.85 -5.59 -15.06
N GLN A 96 3.46 -5.27 -16.29
CA GLN A 96 4.43 -5.04 -17.37
C GLN A 96 5.16 -3.71 -17.23
N TYR A 97 4.54 -2.72 -16.58
CA TYR A 97 5.10 -1.40 -16.37
C TYR A 97 5.71 -1.28 -14.97
N LEU A 98 4.88 -1.03 -13.94
CA LEU A 98 5.34 -0.73 -12.59
C LEU A 98 6.07 -1.94 -11.96
N GLY A 99 5.50 -3.14 -12.11
CA GLY A 99 6.09 -4.38 -11.62
C GLY A 99 7.44 -4.69 -12.27
N ARG A 100 7.61 -4.36 -13.55
CA ARG A 100 8.88 -4.53 -14.27
C ARG A 100 9.94 -3.55 -13.79
N VAL A 101 9.60 -2.26 -13.66
CA VAL A 101 10.49 -1.22 -13.16
C VAL A 101 10.99 -1.57 -11.76
N TYR A 102 10.09 -1.83 -10.81
CA TYR A 102 10.51 -2.17 -9.44
C TYR A 102 11.24 -3.49 -9.35
N LYS A 103 10.86 -4.52 -10.11
CA LYS A 103 11.64 -5.77 -10.16
C LYS A 103 13.08 -5.51 -10.60
N LYS A 104 13.29 -4.74 -11.67
CA LYS A 104 14.64 -4.41 -12.15
C LYS A 104 15.41 -3.57 -11.13
N TYR A 105 14.74 -2.60 -10.50
CA TYR A 105 15.31 -1.77 -9.45
C TYR A 105 15.75 -2.60 -8.24
N HIS A 106 14.94 -3.56 -7.79
CA HIS A 106 15.28 -4.45 -6.68
C HIS A 106 16.46 -5.36 -7.04
N ILE A 107 16.51 -5.88 -8.27
CA ILE A 107 17.66 -6.65 -8.75
C ILE A 107 18.93 -5.79 -8.73
N PHE A 108 18.85 -4.53 -9.16
CA PHE A 108 19.96 -3.59 -9.09
C PHE A 108 20.43 -3.38 -7.64
N LEU A 109 19.52 -3.10 -6.71
CA LEU A 109 19.84 -2.94 -5.29
C LEU A 109 20.51 -4.18 -4.71
N TYR A 110 19.95 -5.36 -5.00
CA TYR A 110 20.49 -6.63 -4.52
C TYR A 110 21.90 -6.89 -5.07
N ASN A 111 22.12 -6.66 -6.37
CA ASN A 111 23.44 -6.83 -6.98
C ASN A 111 24.47 -5.83 -6.44
N LYS A 112 24.04 -4.61 -6.10
CA LYS A 112 24.91 -3.55 -5.56
C LYS A 112 25.28 -3.81 -4.09
N ASN A 113 24.31 -4.22 -3.27
CA ASN A 113 24.43 -4.24 -1.81
C ASN A 113 24.53 -5.66 -1.22
N GLY A 114 24.30 -6.71 -2.02
CA GLY A 114 24.18 -8.10 -1.57
C GLY A 114 22.90 -8.40 -0.78
N THR A 115 22.06 -7.39 -0.52
CA THR A 115 20.84 -7.49 0.29
C THR A 115 19.78 -6.51 -0.23
N LEU A 116 18.52 -6.80 0.08
CA LEU A 116 17.39 -5.86 -0.08
C LEU A 116 17.11 -5.16 1.26
N PRO A 117 16.34 -4.05 1.26
CA PRO A 117 15.98 -3.35 2.49
C PRO A 117 15.50 -4.29 3.59
N ILE A 118 15.93 -4.04 4.82
CA ILE A 118 15.46 -4.76 6.01
C ILE A 118 14.63 -3.76 6.81
N ILE A 119 13.38 -4.09 7.06
CA ILE A 119 12.49 -3.29 7.91
C ILE A 119 12.34 -3.99 9.26
N GLN A 120 12.18 -3.20 10.30
CA GLN A 120 11.70 -3.70 11.60
C GLN A 120 10.23 -3.36 11.70
N LEU A 121 9.41 -4.39 11.87
CA LEU A 121 8.00 -4.25 12.19
C LEU A 121 7.89 -4.41 13.71
N ASP A 122 7.55 -3.32 14.39
CA ASP A 122 7.55 -3.28 15.85
C ASP A 122 6.68 -4.39 16.46
N ASN A 123 7.23 -4.96 17.54
CA ASN A 123 6.79 -6.20 18.17
C ASN A 123 5.30 -6.15 18.57
N CYS A 124 4.53 -7.05 17.95
CA CYS A 124 3.20 -7.45 18.42
C CYS A 124 3.27 -8.86 19.01
N MET A 125 2.15 -9.38 19.51
CA MET A 125 2.02 -10.79 19.89
C MET A 125 2.33 -11.77 18.74
N ILE A 126 2.31 -11.27 17.49
CA ILE A 126 2.74 -11.97 16.28
C ILE A 126 4.09 -11.41 15.86
N ASP A 127 5.07 -12.29 15.61
CA ASP A 127 6.37 -11.92 15.07
C ASP A 127 6.27 -11.60 13.57
N TYR A 128 5.89 -10.35 13.29
CA TYR A 128 5.83 -9.85 11.91
C TYR A 128 7.21 -9.76 11.25
N ASN A 129 8.29 -9.72 12.03
CA ASN A 129 9.65 -9.75 11.49
C ASN A 129 9.95 -11.12 10.90
N GLU A 130 9.57 -12.21 11.57
CA GLU A 130 9.69 -13.57 11.01
C GLU A 130 8.89 -13.71 9.70
N ILE A 131 7.65 -13.21 9.66
CA ILE A 131 6.81 -13.23 8.45
C ILE A 131 7.48 -12.44 7.31
N TYR A 132 8.00 -11.26 7.62
CA TYR A 132 8.73 -10.43 6.65
C TYR A 132 9.98 -11.13 6.11
N ILE A 133 10.80 -11.70 6.99
CA ILE A 133 12.03 -12.41 6.61
C ILE A 133 11.70 -13.57 5.67
N ARG A 134 10.69 -14.39 5.99
CA ARG A 134 10.26 -15.50 5.12
C ARG A 134 9.75 -15.02 3.76
N ALA A 135 9.00 -13.92 3.72
CA ALA A 135 8.57 -13.31 2.47
C ALA A 135 9.79 -12.81 1.64
N MET A 136 10.77 -12.20 2.31
CA MET A 136 11.99 -11.69 1.68
C MET A 136 12.84 -12.82 1.11
N GLU A 137 13.04 -13.90 1.87
CA GLU A 137 13.78 -15.09 1.44
C GLU A 137 13.15 -15.71 0.17
N ASP A 138 11.82 -15.85 0.14
CA ASP A 138 11.11 -16.35 -1.04
C ASP A 138 11.30 -15.45 -2.26
N TYR A 139 11.26 -14.13 -2.06
CA TYR A 139 11.46 -13.15 -3.13
C TYR A 139 12.89 -13.14 -3.67
N VAL A 140 13.90 -13.09 -2.78
CA VAL A 140 15.31 -13.16 -3.16
C VAL A 140 15.63 -14.47 -3.86
N ASN A 141 15.13 -15.60 -3.34
CA ASN A 141 15.24 -16.91 -3.98
C ASN A 141 14.65 -16.91 -5.39
N SER A 142 13.53 -16.21 -5.59
CA SER A 142 12.88 -16.08 -6.89
C SER A 142 13.65 -15.18 -7.85
N ILE A 143 14.30 -14.12 -7.36
CA ILE A 143 15.24 -13.30 -8.14
C ILE A 143 16.43 -14.15 -8.61
N ILE A 144 17.12 -14.82 -7.68
CA ILE A 144 18.35 -15.59 -7.96
C ILE A 144 18.06 -16.71 -8.95
N ASN A 145 16.98 -17.46 -8.73
CA ASN A 145 16.63 -18.62 -9.54
C ASN A 145 15.73 -18.26 -10.74
N LYS A 146 15.53 -16.97 -11.02
CA LYS A 146 14.70 -16.47 -12.14
C LYS A 146 13.30 -17.09 -12.17
N LYS A 147 12.71 -17.32 -11.00
CA LYS A 147 11.35 -17.87 -10.87
C LYS A 147 10.34 -16.81 -11.27
N ARG A 148 9.24 -17.26 -11.87
CA ARG A 148 8.11 -16.40 -12.24
C ARG A 148 7.21 -16.07 -11.05
N HIS A 149 7.04 -17.04 -10.15
CA HIS A 149 6.11 -16.96 -9.03
C HIS A 149 6.83 -16.80 -7.69
N VAL A 150 6.25 -16.00 -6.79
CA VAL A 150 6.75 -15.78 -5.43
C VAL A 150 5.61 -16.05 -4.46
N ILE A 151 5.55 -17.27 -3.93
CA ILE A 151 4.35 -17.79 -3.27
C ILE A 151 4.18 -17.18 -1.87
N ILE A 152 5.16 -17.37 -0.99
CA ILE A 152 5.10 -16.96 0.41
C ILE A 152 4.91 -15.45 0.51
N ALA A 153 5.68 -14.68 -0.28
CA ALA A 153 5.57 -13.24 -0.28
C ALA A 153 4.19 -12.76 -0.76
N SER A 154 3.61 -13.41 -1.77
CA SER A 154 2.27 -13.05 -2.29
C SER A 154 1.19 -13.14 -1.20
N PHE A 155 1.26 -14.15 -0.33
CA PHE A 155 0.30 -14.31 0.78
C PHE A 155 0.59 -13.40 1.98
N ALA A 156 1.87 -13.12 2.27
CA ALA A 156 2.27 -12.35 3.45
C ALA A 156 2.11 -10.83 3.26
N LEU A 157 2.55 -10.30 2.11
CA LEU A 157 2.70 -8.86 1.90
C LEU A 157 1.40 -8.04 2.07
N PRO A 158 0.22 -8.48 1.59
CA PRO A 158 -1.02 -7.71 1.80
C PRO A 158 -1.28 -7.41 3.28
N SER A 159 -1.03 -8.39 4.16
CA SER A 159 -1.23 -8.24 5.60
C SER A 159 -0.17 -7.33 6.23
N LEU A 160 1.08 -7.42 5.78
CA LEU A 160 2.18 -6.55 6.26
C LEU A 160 1.93 -5.08 5.87
N ILE A 161 1.47 -4.84 4.64
CA ILE A 161 1.14 -3.50 4.15
C ILE A 161 -0.06 -2.93 4.91
N GLU A 162 -1.14 -3.71 5.08
CA GLU A 162 -2.31 -3.28 5.86
C GLU A 162 -1.94 -2.93 7.30
N ARG A 163 -1.09 -3.74 7.94
CA ARG A 163 -0.62 -3.49 9.30
C ARG A 163 0.25 -2.23 9.37
N GLY A 164 1.25 -2.10 8.50
CA GLY A 164 2.15 -0.96 8.47
C GLY A 164 1.41 0.35 8.21
N LEU A 165 0.46 0.35 7.27
CA LEU A 165 -0.35 1.53 6.98
C LEU A 165 -1.25 1.91 8.16
N GLY A 166 -1.92 0.93 8.77
CA GLY A 166 -2.78 1.16 9.93
C GLY A 166 -2.02 1.75 11.12
N MET A 167 -0.82 1.23 11.40
CA MET A 167 0.01 1.69 12.51
C MET A 167 0.51 3.13 12.28
N ASN A 168 1.01 3.43 11.08
CA ASN A 168 1.49 4.77 10.76
C ASN A 168 0.36 5.82 10.78
N LEU A 169 -0.83 5.50 10.24
CA LEU A 169 -1.99 6.40 10.30
C LEU A 169 -2.46 6.64 11.74
N GLN A 170 -2.53 5.58 12.56
CA GLN A 170 -2.87 5.69 13.98
C GLN A 170 -1.87 6.57 14.72
N ASN A 171 -0.57 6.33 14.54
CA ASN A 171 0.49 7.12 15.18
C ASN A 171 0.42 8.59 14.75
N ARG A 172 0.25 8.87 13.46
CA ARG A 172 0.09 10.25 12.95
C ARG A 172 -1.10 10.94 13.59
N MET A 173 -2.27 10.28 13.64
CA MET A 173 -3.47 10.86 14.27
C MET A 173 -3.25 11.09 15.77
N LEU A 174 -2.67 10.12 16.47
CA LEU A 174 -2.37 10.18 17.90
C LEU A 174 -1.45 11.36 18.21
N PHE A 175 -0.29 11.45 17.56
CA PHE A 175 0.69 12.50 17.83
C PHE A 175 0.19 13.89 17.41
N LYS A 176 -0.48 14.02 16.26
CA LYS A 176 -1.11 15.30 15.87
C LYS A 176 -2.13 15.76 16.91
N SER A 177 -2.91 14.85 17.48
CA SER A 177 -3.90 15.16 18.52
C SER A 177 -3.24 15.50 19.85
N ILE A 178 -2.20 14.77 20.27
CA ILE A 178 -1.43 15.08 21.49
C ILE A 178 -0.77 16.46 21.37
N TYR A 179 -0.11 16.77 20.25
CA TYR A 179 0.55 18.07 20.10
C TYR A 179 -0.45 19.23 20.08
N ARG A 180 -1.63 19.05 19.46
CA ARG A 180 -2.71 20.04 19.54
C ARG A 180 -3.19 20.24 20.97
N LEU A 181 -3.39 19.16 21.71
CA LEU A 181 -3.80 19.19 23.11
C LEU A 181 -2.78 19.94 23.98
N LEU A 182 -1.48 19.66 23.81
CA LEU A 182 -0.41 20.31 24.56
C LEU A 182 -0.23 21.80 24.22
N ASN A 183 -0.66 22.23 23.03
CA ASN A 183 -0.61 23.63 22.60
C ASN A 183 -1.83 24.44 23.06
N MET A 184 -2.82 23.82 23.72
CA MET A 184 -3.96 24.54 24.28
C MET A 184 -3.54 25.34 25.52
N GLN A 185 -4.03 26.57 25.62
CA GLN A 185 -3.76 27.43 26.79
C GLN A 185 -4.45 26.90 28.06
N GLU A 186 -5.66 26.37 27.91
CA GLU A 186 -6.45 25.79 28.99
C GLU A 186 -7.24 24.60 28.44
N LEU A 187 -7.24 23.49 29.18
CA LEU A 187 -8.08 22.33 28.88
C LEU A 187 -9.49 22.57 29.43
N LYS A 188 -10.52 22.06 28.76
CA LYS A 188 -11.91 22.17 29.24
C LYS A 188 -12.12 21.46 30.57
N ARG A 189 -11.29 20.45 30.86
CA ARG A 189 -11.23 19.76 32.14
C ARG A 189 -9.80 19.34 32.46
N PRO A 190 -9.47 19.10 33.74
CA PRO A 190 -8.22 18.43 34.08
C PRO A 190 -8.16 17.03 33.45
N LEU A 191 -6.96 16.65 33.04
CA LEU A 191 -6.65 15.26 32.66
C LEU A 191 -6.78 14.37 33.88
N ASP A 192 -7.33 13.17 33.68
CA ASP A 192 -7.27 12.15 34.72
C ASP A 192 -5.90 11.45 34.76
N ASP A 193 -5.64 10.74 35.86
CA ASP A 193 -4.36 10.07 36.11
C ASP A 193 -3.95 9.09 34.99
N GLN A 194 -4.92 8.44 34.32
CA GLN A 194 -4.59 7.51 33.23
C GLN A 194 -4.32 8.24 31.93
N GLU A 195 -5.06 9.31 31.64
CA GLU A 195 -4.84 10.16 30.46
C GLU A 195 -3.45 10.78 30.49
N ASP A 196 -3.09 11.40 31.62
CA ASP A 196 -1.76 11.96 31.84
C ASP A 196 -0.66 10.88 31.72
N LYS A 197 -0.89 9.70 32.32
CA LYS A 197 0.03 8.56 32.21
C LYS A 197 0.20 8.10 30.76
N TYR A 198 -0.88 7.95 29.99
CA TYR A 198 -0.81 7.53 28.59
C TYR A 198 -0.06 8.54 27.73
N ILE A 199 -0.38 9.83 27.85
CA ILE A 199 0.31 10.90 27.12
C ILE A 199 1.81 10.87 27.44
N LYS A 200 2.18 10.80 28.73
CA LYS A 200 3.60 10.70 29.14
C LYS A 200 4.28 9.51 28.52
N ILE A 201 3.65 8.33 28.54
CA ILE A 201 4.19 7.10 27.97
C ILE A 201 4.42 7.24 26.45
N PHE A 202 3.46 7.81 25.71
CA PHE A 202 3.58 8.03 24.27
C PHE A 202 4.67 9.04 23.93
N LEU A 203 4.85 10.09 24.75
CA LEU A 203 5.89 11.09 24.53
C LEU A 203 7.29 10.64 24.97
N SER A 204 7.38 9.79 26.00
CA SER A 204 8.65 9.34 26.57
C SER A 204 9.27 8.16 25.83
N ASN A 205 8.47 7.32 25.19
CA ASN A 205 8.96 6.14 24.47
C ASN A 205 9.02 6.39 22.97
N LYS A 206 10.10 7.05 22.54
CA LYS A 206 10.43 7.16 21.11
C LYS A 206 10.86 5.82 20.49
N ASP A 207 11.16 4.81 21.31
CA ASP A 207 11.73 3.51 20.88
C ASP A 207 10.73 2.33 20.94
N ASN A 208 9.43 2.60 20.73
CA ASN A 208 8.36 1.63 20.36
C ASN A 208 8.11 0.37 21.23
N ASN A 209 8.72 0.21 22.40
CA ASN A 209 8.56 -1.00 23.23
C ASN A 209 7.51 -0.92 24.35
N VAL A 210 6.52 -0.03 24.24
CA VAL A 210 5.48 0.08 25.28
C VAL A 210 4.42 -0.99 25.10
N LEU A 211 4.41 -1.96 26.01
CA LEU A 211 3.29 -2.87 26.17
C LEU A 211 2.30 -2.29 27.17
N PHE A 212 1.14 -1.84 26.66
CA PHE A 212 0.01 -1.56 27.52
C PHE A 212 -0.61 -2.88 27.99
N ASN A 213 -0.84 -3.02 29.30
CA ASN A 213 -1.59 -4.14 29.86
C ASN A 213 -3.12 -3.95 29.67
N ALA A 214 -3.53 -3.58 28.47
CA ALA A 214 -4.91 -3.34 28.07
C ALA A 214 -5.08 -3.52 26.56
N LYS A 215 -6.30 -3.81 26.12
CA LYS A 215 -6.61 -3.87 24.68
C LYS A 215 -6.41 -2.50 24.04
N GLU A 216 -5.97 -2.49 22.79
CA GLU A 216 -5.83 -1.29 21.96
C GLU A 216 -7.07 -0.39 22.05
N SER A 217 -8.26 -0.98 21.89
CA SER A 217 -9.54 -0.27 21.94
C SER A 217 -9.81 0.44 23.27
N TYR A 218 -9.23 -0.01 24.38
CA TYR A 218 -9.40 0.61 25.68
C TYR A 218 -8.48 1.81 25.84
N VAL A 219 -7.18 1.64 25.57
CA VAL A 219 -6.18 2.72 25.67
C VAL A 219 -6.50 3.81 24.66
N MET A 220 -6.63 3.45 23.39
CA MET A 220 -6.90 4.40 22.33
C MET A 220 -8.33 4.93 22.37
N GLY A 221 -9.29 4.16 22.89
CA GLY A 221 -10.65 4.64 23.11
C GLY A 221 -10.69 5.77 24.14
N LYS A 222 -9.87 5.67 25.20
CA LYS A 222 -9.71 6.76 26.16
C LYS A 222 -9.07 7.99 25.54
N MET A 223 -8.01 7.81 24.73
CA MET A 223 -7.39 8.91 24.00
C MET A 223 -8.36 9.58 23.03
N TYR A 224 -9.16 8.80 22.28
CA TYR A 224 -10.17 9.32 21.38
C TYR A 224 -11.23 10.15 22.11
N ALA A 225 -11.75 9.65 23.23
CA ALA A 225 -12.74 10.37 24.04
C ALA A 225 -12.18 11.71 24.55
N LEU A 226 -10.93 11.72 25.03
CA LEU A 226 -10.22 12.94 25.41
C LEU A 226 -10.09 13.92 24.24
N PHE A 227 -9.62 13.44 23.08
CA PHE A 227 -9.39 14.29 21.91
C PHE A 227 -10.68 14.91 21.37
N VAL A 228 -11.78 14.16 21.39
CA VAL A 228 -13.10 14.69 21.00
C VAL A 228 -13.61 15.67 22.04
N SER A 229 -13.48 15.39 23.35
CA SER A 229 -13.97 16.32 24.38
C SER A 229 -13.25 17.66 24.33
N GLU A 230 -11.94 17.63 24.07
CA GLU A 230 -11.10 18.83 23.96
C GLU A 230 -11.14 19.46 22.56
N GLU A 231 -11.97 18.94 21.64
CA GLU A 231 -12.12 19.45 20.26
C GLU A 231 -10.82 19.48 19.43
N VAL A 232 -9.82 18.68 19.80
CA VAL A 232 -8.58 18.55 19.02
C VAL A 232 -8.71 17.55 17.86
N LEU A 233 -9.75 16.70 17.91
CA LEU A 233 -10.13 15.73 16.89
C LEU A 233 -11.64 15.75 16.66
N GLU A 234 -12.06 15.79 15.39
CA GLU A 234 -13.47 15.75 15.04
C GLU A 234 -14.10 14.37 15.34
N PRO A 235 -15.30 14.32 15.93
CA PRO A 235 -15.99 13.05 16.18
C PRO A 235 -16.48 12.45 14.86
N SER A 236 -15.83 11.37 14.44
CA SER A 236 -16.27 10.56 13.31
C SER A 236 -15.98 9.07 13.54
N MET A 237 -16.77 8.23 12.88
CA MET A 237 -16.57 6.78 12.85
C MET A 237 -15.19 6.42 12.26
N ASP A 238 -14.73 7.18 11.28
CA ASP A 238 -13.42 6.95 10.65
C ASP A 238 -12.27 7.26 11.60
N ASN A 239 -12.33 8.40 12.30
CA ASN A 239 -11.30 8.80 13.26
C ASN A 239 -11.26 7.83 14.45
N GLU A 240 -12.42 7.38 14.93
CA GLU A 240 -12.51 6.36 15.98
C GLU A 240 -11.92 5.03 15.49
N MET A 241 -12.24 4.61 14.26
CA MET A 241 -11.70 3.38 13.66
C MET A 241 -10.18 3.41 13.50
N ILE A 242 -9.62 4.54 13.05
CA ILE A 242 -8.17 4.69 12.90
C ILE A 242 -7.47 4.58 14.25
N LEU A 243 -7.96 5.30 15.27
CA LEU A 243 -7.33 5.31 16.59
C LEU A 243 -7.57 4.03 17.37
N THR A 244 -8.76 3.44 17.34
CA THR A 244 -9.12 2.35 18.27
C THR A 244 -9.15 0.96 17.63
N GLY A 245 -9.09 0.91 16.30
CA GLY A 245 -9.30 -0.29 15.50
C GLY A 245 -10.76 -0.55 15.12
N VAL A 246 -11.73 0.13 15.75
CA VAL A 246 -13.17 -0.04 15.47
C VAL A 246 -13.92 1.28 15.66
N GLY A 247 -14.69 1.70 14.64
CA GLY A 247 -15.55 2.88 14.72
C GLY A 247 -17.02 2.54 14.95
N HIS A 248 -17.74 3.40 15.68
CA HIS A 248 -19.14 3.21 16.03
C HIS A 248 -20.01 4.41 15.62
N ASN A 249 -21.20 4.14 15.06
CA ASN A 249 -22.19 5.18 14.77
C ASN A 249 -23.59 4.57 14.68
N LYS A 250 -24.51 4.99 15.55
CA LYS A 250 -25.94 4.60 15.53
C LYS A 250 -26.17 3.10 15.28
N GLY A 251 -25.46 2.25 16.02
CA GLY A 251 -25.57 0.79 15.93
C GLY A 251 -24.79 0.12 14.78
N ARG A 252 -24.08 0.90 13.95
CA ARG A 252 -23.13 0.40 12.95
C ARG A 252 -21.72 0.32 13.52
N ARG A 253 -20.99 -0.71 13.09
CA ARG A 253 -19.59 -0.98 13.42
C ARG A 253 -18.74 -0.92 12.15
N LEU A 254 -17.60 -0.24 12.21
CA LEU A 254 -16.61 -0.18 11.13
C LEU A 254 -15.28 -0.72 11.64
N ASP A 255 -14.87 -1.87 11.13
CA ASP A 255 -13.58 -2.47 11.48
C ASP A 255 -12.44 -1.85 10.66
N ARG A 256 -11.27 -1.70 11.28
CA ARG A 256 -10.05 -1.24 10.62
C ARG A 256 -9.52 -2.29 9.65
N THR A 257 -9.98 -2.19 8.41
CA THR A 257 -9.47 -2.92 7.25
C THR A 257 -8.73 -1.98 6.32
N LEU A 258 -7.85 -2.50 5.45
CA LEU A 258 -7.16 -1.69 4.44
C LEU A 258 -8.14 -0.84 3.61
N GLY A 259 -9.24 -1.45 3.16
CA GLY A 259 -10.27 -0.77 2.38
C GLY A 259 -11.01 0.33 3.15
N ALA A 260 -11.18 0.18 4.47
CA ALA A 260 -11.76 1.23 5.32
C ALA A 260 -10.76 2.36 5.57
N LEU A 261 -9.49 2.04 5.85
CA LEU A 261 -8.43 3.02 6.08
C LEU A 261 -8.27 3.99 4.90
N ILE A 262 -8.13 3.48 3.68
CA ILE A 262 -7.88 4.33 2.50
C ILE A 262 -9.11 5.16 2.08
N LYS A 263 -10.31 4.77 2.51
CA LYS A 263 -11.54 5.53 2.25
C LYS A 263 -11.74 6.67 3.25
N SER A 264 -11.05 6.63 4.39
CA SER A 264 -11.13 7.67 5.42
C SER A 264 -10.62 9.01 4.92
N ASP A 265 -11.24 10.09 5.38
CA ASP A 265 -10.82 11.45 5.03
C ASP A 265 -9.46 11.80 5.63
N PHE A 266 -9.11 11.22 6.78
CA PHE A 266 -7.79 11.39 7.37
C PHE A 266 -6.70 10.80 6.47
N ALA A 267 -6.84 9.55 6.01
CA ALA A 267 -5.84 8.94 5.13
C ALA A 267 -5.66 9.72 3.82
N LYS A 268 -6.76 10.22 3.22
CA LYS A 268 -6.69 11.06 2.00
C LYS A 268 -5.96 12.39 2.20
N LYS A 269 -5.97 12.93 3.42
CA LYS A 269 -5.25 14.17 3.78
C LYS A 269 -3.79 13.93 4.15
N GLU A 270 -3.46 12.71 4.57
CA GLU A 270 -2.13 12.38 5.10
C GLU A 270 -1.24 11.64 4.09
N ILE A 271 -1.82 10.94 3.11
CA ILE A 271 -1.06 10.12 2.15
C ILE A 271 -0.94 10.89 0.84
N LEU A 272 0.25 10.87 0.25
CA LEU A 272 0.52 11.44 -1.07
C LEU A 272 -0.41 10.85 -2.13
N SER A 273 -0.88 11.71 -3.06
CA SER A 273 -1.92 11.35 -4.02
C SER A 273 -1.52 10.18 -4.93
N GLU A 274 -0.24 10.12 -5.30
CA GLU A 274 0.38 9.11 -6.12
C GLU A 274 0.32 7.74 -5.43
N TYR A 275 0.72 7.67 -4.16
CA TYR A 275 0.62 6.45 -3.36
C TYR A 275 -0.83 6.03 -3.12
N MET A 276 -1.72 6.98 -2.84
CA MET A 276 -3.16 6.68 -2.68
C MET A 276 -3.75 6.02 -3.93
N LYS A 277 -3.39 6.50 -5.13
CA LYS A 277 -3.81 5.90 -6.40
C LYS A 277 -3.29 4.47 -6.58
N ILE A 278 -2.03 4.20 -6.24
CA ILE A 278 -1.46 2.85 -6.32
C ILE A 278 -2.15 1.91 -5.35
N ILE A 279 -2.34 2.32 -4.09
CA ILE A 279 -3.00 1.50 -3.08
C ILE A 279 -4.44 1.17 -3.53
N ASP A 280 -5.18 2.14 -4.08
CA ASP A 280 -6.51 1.92 -4.67
C ASP A 280 -6.47 0.94 -5.85
N ILE A 281 -5.51 1.07 -6.77
CA ILE A 281 -5.34 0.15 -7.90
C ILE A 281 -5.10 -1.28 -7.41
N ILE A 282 -4.09 -1.49 -6.56
CA ILE A 282 -3.64 -2.82 -6.10
C ILE A 282 -4.69 -3.50 -5.22
N PHE A 283 -5.23 -2.79 -4.23
CA PHE A 283 -6.06 -3.42 -3.20
C PHE A 283 -7.56 -3.28 -3.42
N CYS A 284 -8.02 -2.28 -4.17
CA CYS A 284 -9.46 -2.10 -4.45
C CYS A 284 -9.84 -2.52 -5.87
N LYS A 285 -9.25 -1.91 -6.91
CA LYS A 285 -9.65 -2.17 -8.30
C LYS A 285 -9.25 -3.56 -8.77
N LEU A 286 -8.01 -3.94 -8.53
CA LEU A 286 -7.50 -5.28 -8.87
C LEU A 286 -7.89 -6.31 -7.83
N ASN A 287 -8.07 -5.89 -6.57
CA ASN A 287 -8.42 -6.73 -5.44
C ASN A 287 -7.43 -7.91 -5.28
N ILE A 288 -6.13 -7.60 -5.35
CA ILE A 288 -5.06 -8.60 -5.42
C ILE A 288 -5.10 -9.56 -4.22
N ARG A 289 -5.41 -9.07 -3.02
CA ARG A 289 -5.58 -9.91 -1.82
C ARG A 289 -6.61 -11.03 -2.05
N ASN A 290 -7.82 -10.70 -2.51
CA ASN A 290 -8.85 -11.71 -2.70
C ASN A 290 -8.51 -12.63 -3.89
N CYS A 291 -7.91 -12.09 -4.95
CA CYS A 291 -7.49 -12.89 -6.10
C CYS A 291 -6.43 -13.95 -5.70
N ILE A 292 -5.46 -13.59 -4.86
CA ILE A 292 -4.44 -14.51 -4.31
C ILE A 292 -5.10 -15.54 -3.37
N MET A 293 -5.92 -15.07 -2.42
CA MET A 293 -6.50 -15.94 -1.37
C MET A 293 -7.50 -16.95 -1.88
N HIS A 294 -8.29 -16.58 -2.89
CA HIS A 294 -9.42 -17.39 -3.36
C HIS A 294 -9.20 -17.96 -4.76
N GLY A 295 -8.09 -17.63 -5.44
CA GLY A 295 -7.85 -18.06 -6.81
C GLY A 295 -8.87 -17.50 -7.81
N LEU A 296 -9.48 -16.34 -7.52
CA LEU A 296 -10.57 -15.73 -8.31
C LEU A 296 -10.10 -15.15 -9.66
N GLY A 297 -9.00 -15.66 -10.19
CA GLY A 297 -8.24 -15.09 -11.29
C GLY A 297 -8.13 -16.02 -12.48
N GLU A 298 -9.24 -16.29 -13.17
CA GLU A 298 -9.29 -17.38 -14.16
C GLU A 298 -8.31 -17.24 -15.34
N THR A 299 -7.63 -16.09 -15.54
CA THR A 299 -6.63 -15.93 -16.62
C THR A 299 -5.44 -15.02 -16.29
N PHE A 300 -5.10 -14.80 -15.00
CA PHE A 300 -3.90 -14.02 -14.66
C PHE A 300 -3.11 -14.62 -13.49
N ASP A 301 -1.79 -14.60 -13.62
CA ASP A 301 -0.86 -15.06 -12.59
C ASP A 301 -0.70 -13.99 -11.50
N TYR A 302 -1.50 -14.08 -10.44
CA TYR A 302 -1.40 -13.18 -9.28
C TYR A 302 -0.19 -13.44 -8.38
N LEU A 303 0.55 -14.53 -8.62
CA LEU A 303 1.79 -14.85 -7.91
C LEU A 303 3.01 -14.26 -8.63
N ASN A 304 2.79 -13.53 -9.73
CA ASN A 304 3.83 -12.94 -10.54
C ASN A 304 4.79 -12.07 -9.72
N ILE A 305 6.08 -12.28 -9.92
CA ILE A 305 7.15 -11.53 -9.25
C ILE A 305 7.05 -10.01 -9.41
N GLY A 306 6.44 -9.51 -10.48
CA GLY A 306 6.17 -8.08 -10.69
C GLY A 306 5.16 -7.51 -9.69
N ILE A 307 4.08 -8.24 -9.38
CA ILE A 307 3.12 -7.85 -8.34
C ILE A 307 3.82 -7.80 -6.98
N VAL A 308 4.63 -8.82 -6.70
CA VAL A 308 5.39 -8.90 -5.45
C VAL A 308 6.42 -7.78 -5.34
N ALA A 309 7.06 -7.38 -6.44
CA ALA A 309 7.95 -6.22 -6.45
C ALA A 309 7.22 -4.93 -6.05
N ILE A 310 6.02 -4.68 -6.60
CA ILE A 310 5.21 -3.51 -6.22
C ILE A 310 4.86 -3.56 -4.74
N MET A 311 4.42 -4.71 -4.25
CA MET A 311 4.04 -4.86 -2.85
C MET A 311 5.23 -4.68 -1.89
N PHE A 312 6.43 -5.17 -2.23
CA PHE A 312 7.63 -4.90 -1.43
C PHE A 312 7.99 -3.42 -1.43
N GLN A 313 8.00 -2.78 -2.60
CA GLN A 313 8.33 -1.36 -2.68
C GLN A 313 7.34 -0.53 -1.84
N LEU A 314 6.04 -0.81 -1.95
CA LEU A 314 5.02 -0.16 -1.14
C LEU A 314 5.20 -0.43 0.36
N LEU A 315 5.54 -1.66 0.75
CA LEU A 315 5.81 -1.99 2.16
C LEU A 315 7.01 -1.21 2.70
N TRP A 316 8.09 -1.10 1.93
CA TRP A 316 9.27 -0.34 2.32
C TRP A 316 8.98 1.15 2.43
N ASP A 317 8.24 1.72 1.48
CA ASP A 317 7.88 3.14 1.51
C ASP A 317 6.92 3.44 2.67
N VAL A 318 6.01 2.52 3.02
CA VAL A 318 5.18 2.59 4.24
C VAL A 318 6.04 2.56 5.49
N ALA A 319 7.01 1.65 5.57
CA ALA A 319 7.89 1.51 6.74
C ALA A 319 8.81 2.73 6.92
N ALA A 320 9.28 3.32 5.81
CA ALA A 320 10.10 4.54 5.81
C ALA A 320 9.29 5.83 5.99
N CYS A 321 7.96 5.74 6.11
CA CYS A 321 7.04 6.87 6.15
C CYS A 321 7.05 7.78 4.90
N GLU A 322 7.69 7.34 3.80
CA GLU A 322 7.80 8.10 2.54
C GLU A 322 6.44 8.33 1.86
N ILE A 323 5.43 7.50 2.16
CA ILE A 323 4.11 7.65 1.51
C ILE A 323 3.29 8.84 2.02
N PHE A 324 3.71 9.48 3.11
CA PHE A 324 2.92 10.49 3.81
C PHE A 324 3.35 11.91 3.47
N ILE A 325 2.43 12.86 3.60
CA ILE A 325 2.68 14.29 3.53
C ILE A 325 3.30 14.73 4.86
N ASP A 326 4.42 15.44 4.81
CA ASP A 326 5.10 16.00 5.99
C ASP A 326 4.35 17.17 6.63
#